data_AF-A0A521FTV7-F1
#
_entry.id   AF-A0A521FTV7-F1
#
_cell.length_a   1.000
_cell.length_b   1.000
_cell.length_c   1.000
_cell.angle_alpha   90.00
_cell.angle_beta   90.00
_cell.angle_gamma   90.00
#
_symmetry.space_group_name_H-M   'P 1'
#
loop_
_entity.id
_entity.type
_entity.pdbx_description
1 polymer ?
#
loop_
_entity_poly.entity_id
_entity_poly.type
_entity_poly.pdbx_seq_one_letter_code
_entity_poly.pdbx_strand_id
1 'polypeptide(L)'
;MTQPTREDRFSFGLWTVGWNARDPFGEATRPPIDPVESVHRLAELGAYGVTFHDDDLIPFGTESGERDKIIERFKGALQDTGLVVPMATTNLFTHPVFKEGALTANDRGVRRFAMRKVMRNMDLAAELGAKTYVLWGGREGAEVDGAKDLTAALDRFRESIDTLAQYSEDRGYGLRFALEPKPNEPRGDIFLPTIGHAIAFISTLQHADLVGVNPEVGHEQMAGLNYTHGIAQALWQGKLFHIDLNGQHGIKYDQDLVFGHGDVLSAFATVDLLEHGGPNGGPAYDGPRHFDYKPLRTEDLTGVWESAAANMRTYLLLKERAAAFRADPEVQEALADAAVPELATPTLEGGSYEELLADRAAFEDFDAEAAGARRGGQVRISQLAVEHLLGARG
;
A
#
# COMPACT_ATOMS: atom_id res chain seq x y z
N MET A 1 16.65 -8.40 -19.90
CA MET A 1 15.61 -7.99 -18.93
C MET A 1 16.04 -8.47 -17.57
N THR A 2 16.02 -7.59 -16.59
CA THR A 2 16.39 -7.89 -15.21
C THR A 2 15.40 -8.90 -14.64
N GLN A 3 15.91 -10.01 -14.11
CA GLN A 3 15.12 -10.98 -13.36
C GLN A 3 14.96 -10.47 -11.93
N PRO A 4 13.81 -10.67 -11.28
CA PRO A 4 13.63 -10.31 -9.87
C PRO A 4 14.59 -11.09 -8.98
N THR A 5 15.05 -10.42 -7.94
CA THR A 5 15.89 -10.98 -6.89
C THR A 5 15.23 -10.78 -5.53
N ARG A 6 15.71 -11.49 -4.49
CA ARG A 6 15.21 -11.29 -3.13
C ARG A 6 15.45 -9.88 -2.59
N GLU A 7 16.46 -9.18 -3.12
CA GLU A 7 16.77 -7.80 -2.72
C GLU A 7 15.71 -6.80 -3.20
N ASP A 8 14.95 -7.13 -4.24
CA ASP A 8 13.83 -6.32 -4.72
C ASP A 8 12.61 -6.37 -3.77
N ARG A 9 12.60 -7.32 -2.82
CA ARG A 9 11.56 -7.49 -1.78
C ARG A 9 10.13 -7.57 -2.32
N PHE A 10 9.95 -8.18 -3.49
CA PHE A 10 8.62 -8.46 -4.03
C PHE A 10 7.88 -9.50 -3.18
N SER A 11 6.61 -9.24 -2.89
CA SER A 11 5.75 -10.17 -2.15
C SER A 11 4.32 -10.16 -2.67
N PHE A 12 3.59 -11.24 -2.42
CA PHE A 12 2.22 -11.43 -2.88
C PHE A 12 1.35 -11.99 -1.76
N GLY A 13 0.10 -11.54 -1.69
CA GLY A 13 -0.91 -12.15 -0.83
C GLY A 13 -1.36 -13.49 -1.37
N LEU A 14 -1.58 -14.49 -0.51
CA LEU A 14 -2.14 -15.78 -0.94
C LEU A 14 -3.49 -15.61 -1.65
N TRP A 15 -4.28 -14.59 -1.26
CA TRP A 15 -5.56 -14.26 -1.88
C TRP A 15 -5.45 -13.69 -3.29
N THR A 16 -4.26 -13.24 -3.73
CA THR A 16 -4.06 -12.60 -5.03
C THR A 16 -4.07 -13.66 -6.15
N VAL A 17 -3.00 -14.43 -6.26
CA VAL A 17 -2.87 -15.57 -7.17
C VAL A 17 -3.90 -16.67 -6.84
N GLY A 18 -4.32 -16.79 -5.58
CA GLY A 18 -5.34 -17.71 -5.12
C GLY A 18 -6.78 -17.28 -5.45
N TRP A 19 -7.01 -16.09 -6.01
CA TRP A 19 -8.35 -15.64 -6.37
C TRP A 19 -8.96 -16.52 -7.46
N ASN A 20 -10.05 -17.21 -7.09
CA ASN A 20 -10.78 -18.12 -7.96
C ASN A 20 -11.65 -17.44 -9.04
N ALA A 21 -11.57 -16.11 -9.15
CA ALA A 21 -12.29 -15.31 -10.12
C ALA A 21 -13.82 -15.29 -9.97
N ARG A 22 -14.32 -15.51 -8.75
CA ARG A 22 -15.70 -15.18 -8.41
C ARG A 22 -15.84 -13.68 -8.21
N ASP A 23 -16.75 -13.07 -8.96
CA ASP A 23 -17.11 -11.65 -8.86
C ASP A 23 -18.61 -11.51 -8.49
N PRO A 24 -19.15 -10.30 -8.32
CA PRO A 24 -20.56 -10.12 -7.94
C PRO A 24 -21.59 -10.65 -8.96
N PHE A 25 -21.18 -10.93 -10.20
CA PHE A 25 -22.05 -11.27 -11.33
C PHE A 25 -21.78 -12.66 -11.93
N GLY A 26 -20.81 -13.41 -11.41
CA GLY A 26 -20.44 -14.71 -11.96
C GLY A 26 -19.82 -15.65 -10.95
N GLU A 27 -20.00 -16.95 -11.19
CA GLU A 27 -19.31 -18.00 -10.44
C GLU A 27 -17.80 -18.00 -10.72
N ALA A 28 -17.06 -18.71 -9.87
CA ALA A 28 -15.62 -18.90 -10.01
C ALA A 28 -15.26 -19.52 -11.38
N THR A 29 -14.18 -19.03 -12.00
CA THR A 29 -13.65 -19.59 -13.27
C THR A 29 -12.42 -20.46 -13.06
N ARG A 30 -11.86 -20.48 -11.84
CA ARG A 30 -10.68 -21.28 -11.48
C ARG A 30 -10.93 -22.07 -10.20
N PRO A 31 -10.31 -23.26 -10.05
CA PRO A 31 -10.31 -23.97 -8.78
C PRO A 31 -9.48 -23.20 -7.72
N PRO A 32 -9.72 -23.44 -6.41
CA PRO A 32 -8.82 -22.96 -5.36
C PRO A 32 -7.40 -23.50 -5.56
N ILE A 33 -6.39 -22.68 -5.22
CA ILE A 33 -4.98 -23.08 -5.24
C ILE A 33 -4.55 -23.42 -3.80
N ASP A 34 -3.82 -24.52 -3.62
CA ASP A 34 -3.23 -24.86 -2.32
C ASP A 34 -2.19 -23.78 -1.91
N PRO A 35 -2.25 -23.21 -0.69
CA PRO A 35 -1.22 -22.31 -0.19
C PRO A 35 0.22 -22.82 -0.37
N VAL A 36 0.45 -24.14 -0.23
CA VAL A 36 1.79 -24.74 -0.44
C VAL A 36 2.23 -24.60 -1.90
N GLU A 37 1.34 -24.84 -2.86
CA GLU A 37 1.63 -24.65 -4.28
C GLU A 37 1.97 -23.18 -4.56
N SER A 38 1.18 -22.25 -4.01
CA SER A 38 1.42 -20.81 -4.17
C SER A 38 2.81 -20.40 -3.68
N VAL A 39 3.26 -20.91 -2.53
CA VAL A 39 4.61 -20.64 -2.00
C VAL A 39 5.69 -21.12 -2.98
N HIS A 40 5.62 -22.36 -3.48
CA HIS A 40 6.60 -22.87 -4.44
C HIS A 40 6.61 -22.07 -5.76
N ARG A 41 5.43 -21.79 -6.32
CA ARG A 41 5.31 -21.05 -7.59
C ARG A 41 5.79 -19.61 -7.48
N LEU A 42 5.46 -18.91 -6.39
CA LEU A 42 5.96 -17.56 -6.14
C LEU A 42 7.48 -17.54 -5.96
N ALA A 43 8.04 -18.54 -5.28
CA ALA A 43 9.49 -18.69 -5.15
C ALA A 43 10.20 -18.89 -6.50
N GLU A 44 9.66 -19.76 -7.36
CA GLU A 44 10.17 -20.01 -8.71
C GLU A 44 10.16 -18.74 -9.58
N LEU A 45 9.18 -17.86 -9.39
CA LEU A 45 9.07 -16.59 -10.10
C LEU A 45 9.97 -15.48 -9.52
N GLY A 46 10.61 -15.70 -8.37
CA GLY A 46 11.56 -14.77 -7.75
C GLY A 46 10.99 -13.87 -6.65
N ALA A 47 9.80 -14.18 -6.11
CA ALA A 47 9.29 -13.48 -4.94
C ALA A 47 10.18 -13.70 -3.71
N TYR A 48 10.25 -12.69 -2.84
CA TYR A 48 10.95 -12.73 -1.56
C TYR A 48 10.06 -13.27 -0.43
N GLY A 49 8.75 -13.00 -0.49
CA GLY A 49 7.84 -13.41 0.57
C GLY A 49 6.37 -13.52 0.15
N VAL A 50 5.57 -14.07 1.04
CA VAL A 50 4.11 -14.21 0.88
C VAL A 50 3.40 -13.63 2.09
N THR A 51 2.21 -13.09 1.89
CA THR A 51 1.35 -12.58 2.96
C THR A 51 0.01 -13.31 2.95
N PHE A 52 -0.77 -13.26 4.02
CA PHE A 52 -2.05 -13.97 4.09
C PHE A 52 -3.04 -13.29 5.06
N HIS A 53 -4.33 -13.40 4.76
CA HIS A 53 -5.36 -13.38 5.80
C HIS A 53 -5.40 -14.73 6.49
N ASP A 54 -5.76 -14.75 7.78
CA ASP A 54 -6.00 -15.99 8.52
C ASP A 54 -6.86 -17.00 7.77
N ASP A 55 -7.98 -16.55 7.21
CA ASP A 55 -8.94 -17.41 6.51
C ASP A 55 -8.48 -17.88 5.11
N ASP A 56 -7.44 -17.26 4.53
CA ASP A 56 -6.83 -17.70 3.26
C ASP A 56 -6.01 -18.97 3.47
N LEU A 57 -5.26 -19.01 4.59
CA LEU A 57 -4.42 -20.14 4.95
C LEU A 57 -5.21 -21.21 5.69
N ILE A 58 -6.05 -20.82 6.65
CA ILE A 58 -6.78 -21.73 7.54
C ILE A 58 -8.28 -21.46 7.38
N PRO A 59 -9.03 -22.33 6.69
CA PRO A 59 -10.46 -22.12 6.49
C PRO A 59 -11.21 -21.84 7.78
N PHE A 60 -12.13 -20.88 7.75
CA PHE A 60 -12.91 -20.49 8.92
C PHE A 60 -13.62 -21.70 9.57
N GLY A 61 -13.50 -21.83 10.89
CA GLY A 61 -14.11 -22.93 11.65
C GLY A 61 -13.29 -24.23 11.70
N THR A 62 -12.09 -24.26 11.11
CA THR A 62 -11.17 -25.41 11.20
C THR A 62 -10.83 -25.74 12.66
N GLU A 63 -10.96 -27.03 13.02
CA GLU A 63 -10.62 -27.53 14.36
C GLU A 63 -9.11 -27.40 14.64
N SER A 64 -8.75 -27.23 15.92
CA SER A 64 -7.36 -26.93 16.32
C SER A 64 -6.34 -27.95 15.81
N GLY A 65 -6.64 -29.24 15.87
CA GLY A 65 -5.72 -30.28 15.40
C GLY A 65 -5.48 -30.28 13.89
N GLU A 66 -6.44 -29.80 13.09
CA GLU A 66 -6.28 -29.66 11.65
C GLU A 66 -5.60 -28.33 11.30
N ARG A 67 -5.92 -27.26 12.03
CA ARG A 67 -5.23 -25.97 11.93
C ARG A 67 -3.72 -26.14 12.08
N ASP A 68 -3.27 -26.90 13.08
CA ASP A 68 -1.85 -27.08 13.35
C ASP A 68 -1.14 -27.81 12.19
N LYS A 69 -1.79 -28.82 11.58
CA LYS A 69 -1.24 -29.49 10.40
C LYS A 69 -1.11 -28.58 9.20
N ILE A 70 -2.09 -27.70 8.96
CA ILE A 70 -2.05 -26.72 7.87
C ILE A 70 -0.86 -25.77 8.07
N ILE A 71 -0.67 -25.27 9.29
CA ILE A 71 0.45 -24.39 9.63
C ILE A 71 1.80 -25.11 9.41
N GLU A 72 1.93 -26.36 9.85
CA GLU A 72 3.17 -27.12 9.66
C GLU A 72 3.47 -27.38 8.17
N ARG A 73 2.46 -27.69 7.36
CA ARG A 73 2.64 -27.79 5.89
C ARG A 73 3.13 -26.48 5.28
N PHE A 74 2.54 -25.37 5.69
CA PHE A 74 2.90 -24.05 5.21
C PHE A 74 4.33 -23.66 5.62
N LYS A 75 4.71 -23.88 6.88
CA LYS A 75 6.09 -23.68 7.35
C LYS A 75 7.09 -24.54 6.59
N GLY A 76 6.75 -25.79 6.28
CA GLY A 76 7.58 -26.67 5.46
C GLY A 76 7.87 -26.05 4.09
N ALA A 77 6.83 -25.55 3.40
CA ALA A 77 7.01 -24.89 2.10
C ALA A 77 7.85 -23.59 2.19
N LEU A 78 7.67 -22.80 3.26
CA LEU A 78 8.50 -21.61 3.51
C LEU A 78 9.97 -21.99 3.74
N GLN A 79 10.24 -23.08 4.47
CA GLN A 79 11.60 -23.59 4.69
C GLN A 79 12.23 -24.10 3.40
N ASP A 80 11.50 -24.90 2.61
CA ASP A 80 11.99 -25.49 1.37
C ASP A 80 12.33 -24.43 0.32
N THR A 81 11.53 -23.37 0.26
CA THR A 81 11.71 -22.27 -0.72
C THR A 81 12.57 -21.13 -0.19
N GLY A 82 12.66 -20.98 1.13
CA GLY A 82 13.25 -19.83 1.80
C GLY A 82 12.44 -18.54 1.68
N LEU A 83 11.18 -18.58 1.26
CA LEU A 83 10.27 -17.42 1.31
C LEU A 83 10.00 -17.03 2.76
N VAL A 84 9.84 -15.73 3.00
CA VAL A 84 9.46 -15.21 4.31
C VAL A 84 8.02 -14.75 4.34
N VAL A 85 7.48 -14.53 5.54
CA VAL A 85 6.20 -13.85 5.74
C VAL A 85 6.50 -12.44 6.26
N PRO A 86 6.57 -11.39 5.42
CA PRO A 86 6.88 -10.04 5.90
C PRO A 86 5.68 -9.39 6.60
N MET A 87 4.46 -9.79 6.23
CA MET A 87 3.21 -9.20 6.67
C MET A 87 2.11 -10.27 6.77
N ALA A 88 1.20 -10.10 7.72
CA ALA A 88 -0.07 -10.83 7.80
C ALA A 88 -1.23 -9.87 8.11
N THR A 89 -2.46 -10.31 7.83
CA THR A 89 -3.69 -9.54 8.03
C THR A 89 -4.84 -10.45 8.51
N THR A 90 -5.99 -9.91 8.92
CA THR A 90 -7.16 -10.70 9.35
C THR A 90 -8.33 -10.49 8.40
N ASN A 91 -8.99 -11.56 7.95
CA ASN A 91 -10.24 -11.44 7.22
C ASN A 91 -11.37 -11.04 8.19
N LEU A 92 -11.73 -9.76 8.17
CA LEU A 92 -12.82 -9.17 8.95
C LEU A 92 -13.98 -8.71 8.05
N PHE A 93 -14.11 -9.30 6.85
CA PHE A 93 -15.03 -8.79 5.83
C PHE A 93 -15.87 -9.85 5.11
N THR A 94 -15.43 -11.11 5.09
CA THR A 94 -16.09 -12.18 4.32
C THR A 94 -17.25 -12.82 5.09
N HIS A 95 -17.04 -13.23 6.35
CA HIS A 95 -18.07 -13.94 7.12
C HIS A 95 -19.28 -13.01 7.41
N PRO A 96 -20.54 -13.50 7.30
CA PRO A 96 -21.74 -12.66 7.49
C PRO A 96 -21.84 -11.92 8.82
N VAL A 97 -21.12 -12.38 9.85
CA VAL A 97 -21.04 -11.72 11.16
C VAL A 97 -20.46 -10.29 11.06
N PHE A 98 -19.65 -10.01 10.05
CA PHE A 98 -18.97 -8.72 9.85
C PHE A 98 -19.70 -7.79 8.88
N LYS A 99 -20.94 -8.11 8.48
CA LYS A 99 -21.70 -7.35 7.47
C LYS A 99 -21.88 -5.85 7.77
N GLU A 100 -21.83 -5.45 9.05
CA GLU A 100 -21.97 -4.05 9.51
C GLU A 100 -20.65 -3.44 9.99
N GLY A 101 -19.52 -4.08 9.66
CA GLY A 101 -18.22 -3.83 10.26
C GLY A 101 -17.85 -4.90 11.28
N ALA A 102 -16.59 -4.87 11.70
CA ALA A 102 -16.03 -5.76 12.68
C ALA A 102 -15.61 -4.95 13.92
N LEU A 103 -14.62 -4.07 13.79
CA LEU A 103 -14.13 -3.24 14.90
C LEU A 103 -15.08 -2.08 15.22
N THR A 104 -15.86 -1.63 14.24
CA THR A 104 -16.88 -0.57 14.38
C THR A 104 -18.31 -1.10 14.23
N ALA A 105 -18.50 -2.43 14.34
CA ALA A 105 -19.83 -3.05 14.35
C ALA A 105 -20.72 -2.41 15.43
N ASN A 106 -22.00 -2.17 15.13
CA ASN A 106 -22.96 -1.67 16.12
C ASN A 106 -23.08 -2.65 17.30
N ASP A 107 -23.13 -3.94 16.99
CA ASP A 107 -23.16 -5.03 17.96
C ASP A 107 -21.81 -5.17 18.69
N ARG A 108 -21.84 -5.04 20.02
CA ARG A 108 -20.64 -5.14 20.88
C ARG A 108 -20.04 -6.54 20.92
N GLY A 109 -20.87 -7.58 20.81
CA GLY A 109 -20.41 -8.96 20.73
C GLY A 109 -19.55 -9.19 19.49
N VAL A 110 -19.94 -8.62 18.35
CA VAL A 110 -19.17 -8.66 17.10
C VAL A 110 -17.82 -7.96 17.25
N ARG A 111 -17.77 -6.76 17.84
CA ARG A 111 -16.50 -6.05 18.10
C ARG A 111 -15.52 -6.87 18.94
N ARG A 112 -16.03 -7.52 20.00
CA ARG A 112 -15.21 -8.38 20.88
C ARG A 112 -14.73 -9.64 20.16
N PHE A 113 -15.58 -10.22 19.31
CA PHE A 113 -15.20 -11.37 18.50
C PHE A 113 -14.11 -11.01 17.48
N ALA A 114 -14.26 -9.89 16.78
CA ALA A 114 -13.26 -9.37 15.84
C ALA A 114 -11.89 -9.18 16.50
N MET A 115 -11.84 -8.51 17.67
CA MET A 115 -10.60 -8.32 18.43
C MET A 115 -9.90 -9.65 18.77
N ARG A 116 -10.66 -10.66 19.19
CA ARG A 116 -10.12 -12.00 19.49
C ARG A 116 -9.62 -12.73 18.25
N LYS A 117 -10.27 -12.54 17.09
CA LYS A 117 -9.83 -13.09 15.80
C LYS A 117 -8.48 -12.49 15.40
N VAL A 118 -8.35 -11.16 15.49
CA VAL A 118 -7.10 -10.45 15.20
C VAL A 118 -5.97 -10.89 16.13
N MET A 119 -6.18 -10.89 17.45
CA MET A 119 -5.15 -11.33 18.42
C MET A 119 -4.66 -12.76 18.14
N ARG A 120 -5.57 -13.69 17.81
CA ARG A 120 -5.20 -15.07 17.47
C ARG A 120 -4.31 -15.14 16.23
N ASN A 121 -4.57 -14.29 15.24
CA ASN A 121 -3.76 -14.27 14.03
C ASN A 121 -2.46 -13.46 14.20
N MET A 122 -2.41 -12.45 15.07
CA MET A 122 -1.17 -11.80 15.47
C MET A 122 -0.18 -12.79 16.10
N ASP A 123 -0.66 -13.73 16.92
CA ASP A 123 0.18 -14.78 17.48
C ASP A 123 0.84 -15.62 16.38
N LEU A 124 0.07 -16.03 15.36
CA LEU A 124 0.60 -16.78 14.21
C LEU A 124 1.53 -15.93 13.33
N ALA A 125 1.20 -14.65 13.12
CA ALA A 125 2.04 -13.73 12.37
C ALA A 125 3.41 -13.56 13.02
N ALA A 126 3.44 -13.39 14.35
CA ALA A 126 4.69 -13.31 15.11
C ALA A 126 5.48 -14.62 15.06
N GLU A 127 4.80 -15.77 15.16
CA GLU A 127 5.42 -17.10 15.03
C GLU A 127 6.07 -17.31 13.66
N LEU A 128 5.47 -16.79 12.59
CA LEU A 128 6.00 -16.85 11.23
C LEU A 128 7.02 -15.73 10.90
N GLY A 129 7.30 -14.85 11.87
CA GLY A 129 8.32 -13.81 11.75
C GLY A 129 7.87 -12.52 11.06
N ALA A 130 6.56 -12.31 10.88
CA ALA A 130 6.02 -11.09 10.32
C ALA A 130 6.44 -9.84 11.13
N LYS A 131 6.66 -8.73 10.42
CA LYS A 131 7.06 -7.45 11.03
C LYS A 131 5.99 -6.38 10.90
N THR A 132 5.08 -6.55 9.94
CA THR A 132 3.93 -5.66 9.77
C THR A 132 2.64 -6.46 9.92
N TYR A 133 1.65 -5.86 10.59
CA TYR A 133 0.29 -6.37 10.66
C TYR A 133 -0.65 -5.37 9.97
N VAL A 134 -1.19 -5.74 8.82
CA VAL A 134 -2.09 -4.88 8.05
C VAL A 134 -3.52 -5.00 8.58
N LEU A 135 -4.22 -3.87 8.58
CA LEU A 135 -5.60 -3.74 9.04
C LEU A 135 -6.41 -2.99 7.99
N TRP A 136 -7.05 -3.75 7.10
CA TRP A 136 -8.04 -3.22 6.17
C TRP A 136 -9.44 -3.26 6.77
N GLY A 137 -10.01 -2.08 6.99
CA GLY A 137 -11.35 -1.89 7.55
C GLY A 137 -12.47 -2.02 6.51
N GLY A 138 -12.41 -2.97 5.59
CA GLY A 138 -13.31 -3.01 4.42
C GLY A 138 -14.82 -3.01 4.72
N ARG A 139 -15.24 -3.47 5.91
CA ARG A 139 -16.65 -3.41 6.36
C ARG A 139 -16.94 -2.26 7.31
N GLU A 140 -15.95 -1.50 7.76
CA GLU A 140 -16.11 -0.39 8.68
C GLU A 140 -16.64 0.83 7.94
N GLY A 141 -17.95 1.05 7.98
CA GLY A 141 -18.58 2.11 7.19
C GLY A 141 -20.11 2.08 7.24
N ALA A 142 -20.73 2.73 6.25
CA ALA A 142 -22.20 2.81 6.12
C ALA A 142 -22.65 2.92 4.66
N GLU A 143 -23.90 2.51 4.39
CA GLU A 143 -24.65 2.88 3.19
C GLU A 143 -25.65 4.02 3.46
N VAL A 144 -25.89 4.32 4.75
CA VAL A 144 -26.89 5.27 5.22
C VAL A 144 -26.31 6.01 6.43
N ASP A 145 -26.20 7.34 6.36
CA ASP A 145 -25.56 8.17 7.40
C ASP A 145 -26.14 7.95 8.80
N GLY A 146 -27.45 7.77 8.90
CA GLY A 146 -28.14 7.53 10.17
C GLY A 146 -27.97 6.12 10.76
N ALA A 147 -27.35 5.18 10.04
CA ALA A 147 -27.15 3.81 10.49
C ALA A 147 -25.93 3.61 11.41
N LYS A 148 -25.08 4.65 11.54
CA LYS A 148 -23.87 4.62 12.34
C LYS A 148 -23.67 5.94 13.07
N ASP A 149 -23.38 5.88 14.37
CA ASP A 149 -22.78 7.02 15.06
C ASP A 149 -21.31 7.09 14.63
N LEU A 150 -21.00 8.05 13.76
CA LEU A 150 -19.68 8.18 13.13
C LEU A 150 -18.59 8.52 14.15
N THR A 151 -18.91 9.26 15.21
CA THR A 151 -17.94 9.59 16.26
C THR A 151 -17.68 8.38 17.13
N ALA A 152 -18.74 7.69 17.54
CA ALA A 152 -18.60 6.46 18.32
C ALA A 152 -17.85 5.38 17.54
N ALA A 153 -18.04 5.27 16.22
CA ALA A 153 -17.30 4.35 15.36
C ALA A 153 -15.79 4.62 15.40
N LEU A 154 -15.36 5.88 15.23
CA LEU A 154 -13.95 6.26 15.34
C LEU A 154 -13.37 6.00 16.73
N ASP A 155 -14.15 6.26 17.79
CA ASP A 155 -13.74 5.93 19.16
C ASP A 155 -13.53 4.42 19.37
N ARG A 156 -14.39 3.57 18.78
CA ARG A 156 -14.23 2.10 18.86
C ARG A 156 -13.06 1.63 18.03
N PHE A 157 -12.84 2.22 16.86
CA PHE A 157 -11.69 1.91 16.03
C PHE A 157 -10.40 2.22 16.79
N ARG A 158 -10.29 3.40 17.40
CA ARG A 158 -9.14 3.79 18.24
C ARG A 158 -8.94 2.84 19.41
N GLU A 159 -9.99 2.55 20.17
CA GLU A 159 -9.95 1.57 21.27
C GLU A 159 -9.39 0.22 20.80
N SER A 160 -9.83 -0.26 19.64
CA SER A 160 -9.34 -1.49 19.04
C SER A 160 -7.87 -1.42 18.66
N ILE A 161 -7.42 -0.39 17.93
CA ILE A 161 -6.03 -0.28 17.49
C ILE A 161 -5.08 -0.14 18.69
N ASP A 162 -5.40 0.71 19.66
CA ASP A 162 -4.56 0.87 20.85
C ASP A 162 -4.49 -0.43 21.66
N THR A 163 -5.60 -1.16 21.78
CA THR A 163 -5.61 -2.46 22.48
C THR A 163 -4.76 -3.51 21.76
N LEU A 164 -4.79 -3.56 20.43
CA LEU A 164 -3.97 -4.50 19.64
C LEU A 164 -2.48 -4.12 19.72
N ALA A 165 -2.16 -2.83 19.68
CA ALA A 165 -0.80 -2.34 19.86
C ALA A 165 -0.24 -2.70 21.25
N GLN A 166 -1.01 -2.43 22.31
CA GLN A 166 -0.64 -2.83 23.67
C GLN A 166 -0.46 -4.36 23.79
N TYR A 167 -1.34 -5.15 23.16
CA TYR A 167 -1.18 -6.60 23.13
C TYR A 167 0.14 -7.03 22.47
N SER A 168 0.53 -6.42 21.35
CA SER A 168 1.82 -6.71 20.69
C SER A 168 3.01 -6.38 21.59
N GLU A 169 2.98 -5.22 22.26
CA GLU A 169 4.01 -4.79 23.21
C GLU A 169 4.14 -5.74 24.40
N ASP A 170 3.04 -6.07 25.07
CA ASP A 170 3.01 -6.97 26.23
C ASP A 170 3.53 -8.38 25.89
N ARG A 171 3.33 -8.81 24.64
CA ARG A 171 3.79 -10.11 24.13
C ARG A 171 5.21 -10.05 23.56
N GLY A 172 5.79 -8.86 23.41
CA GLY A 172 7.12 -8.66 22.85
C GLY A 172 7.24 -9.04 21.38
N TYR A 173 6.15 -8.91 20.59
CA TYR A 173 6.16 -9.31 19.18
C TYR A 173 6.94 -8.34 18.28
N GLY A 174 6.99 -7.06 18.64
CA GLY A 174 7.63 -6.03 17.83
C GLY A 174 6.97 -5.82 16.47
N LEU A 175 5.65 -6.03 16.38
CA LEU A 175 4.87 -5.74 15.18
C LEU A 175 4.66 -4.24 15.03
N ARG A 176 4.76 -3.75 13.80
CA ARG A 176 4.18 -2.46 13.40
C ARG A 176 2.81 -2.68 12.76
N PHE A 177 1.88 -1.76 12.97
CA PHE A 177 0.54 -1.85 12.40
C PHE A 177 0.41 -0.90 11.21
N ALA A 178 -0.25 -1.34 10.14
CA ALA A 178 -0.46 -0.52 8.96
C ALA A 178 -1.96 -0.48 8.61
N LEU A 179 -2.58 0.69 8.74
CA LEU A 179 -3.97 0.91 8.38
C LEU A 179 -4.09 1.08 6.87
N GLU A 180 -5.00 0.34 6.25
CA GLU A 180 -5.23 0.39 4.80
C GLU A 180 -6.49 1.20 4.49
N PRO A 181 -6.33 2.44 4.00
CA PRO A 181 -7.46 3.27 3.60
C PRO A 181 -8.07 2.78 2.30
N LYS A 182 -9.39 2.87 2.19
CA LYS A 182 -10.15 2.63 0.96
C LYS A 182 -11.41 3.50 0.97
N PRO A 183 -11.78 4.18 -0.12
CA PRO A 183 -12.89 5.12 -0.09
C PRO A 183 -14.27 4.44 0.03
N ASN A 184 -14.46 3.34 -0.70
CA ASN A 184 -15.70 2.58 -0.77
C ASN A 184 -15.42 1.16 -1.26
N GLU A 185 -16.47 0.34 -1.33
CA GLU A 185 -16.45 -1.06 -1.73
C GLU A 185 -15.70 -1.97 -0.72
N PRO A 186 -16.42 -2.83 0.02
CA PRO A 186 -17.81 -3.21 -0.19
C PRO A 186 -18.87 -2.37 0.53
N ARG A 187 -18.50 -1.38 1.37
CA ARG A 187 -19.47 -0.43 1.92
C ARG A 187 -19.72 0.73 0.96
N GLY A 188 -20.86 1.42 1.12
CA GLY A 188 -21.13 2.66 0.39
C GLY A 188 -20.04 3.70 0.61
N ASP A 189 -19.74 3.98 1.89
CA ASP A 189 -18.62 4.80 2.32
C ASP A 189 -17.88 4.09 3.46
N ILE A 190 -16.56 3.96 3.33
CA ILE A 190 -15.69 3.31 4.32
C ILE A 190 -15.04 4.39 5.20
N PHE A 191 -14.89 4.11 6.49
CA PHE A 191 -14.14 4.98 7.41
C PHE A 191 -12.66 5.02 7.05
N LEU A 192 -12.04 6.19 7.21
CA LEU A 192 -10.65 6.44 6.81
C LEU A 192 -10.47 6.26 5.28
N PRO A 193 -11.21 7.03 4.46
CA PRO A 193 -11.35 6.75 3.04
C PRO A 193 -10.08 6.97 2.20
N THR A 194 -9.10 7.71 2.73
CA THR A 194 -7.84 8.01 2.02
C THR A 194 -6.65 8.03 2.98
N ILE A 195 -5.43 8.04 2.42
CA ILE A 195 -4.17 8.16 3.18
C ILE A 195 -4.22 9.27 4.22
N GLY A 196 -4.69 10.46 3.82
CA GLY A 196 -4.76 11.62 4.71
C GLY A 196 -5.66 11.40 5.93
N HIS A 197 -6.81 10.75 5.73
CA HIS A 197 -7.73 10.43 6.82
C HIS A 197 -7.15 9.39 7.78
N ALA A 198 -6.51 8.35 7.25
CA ALA A 198 -5.86 7.31 8.06
C ALA A 198 -4.73 7.91 8.91
N ILE A 199 -3.88 8.75 8.34
CA ILE A 199 -2.81 9.46 9.05
C ILE A 199 -3.36 10.37 10.14
N ALA A 200 -4.40 11.17 9.84
CA ALA A 200 -5.02 12.05 10.82
C ALA A 200 -5.59 11.24 12.00
N PHE A 201 -6.24 10.11 11.72
CA PHE A 201 -6.72 9.19 12.75
C PHE A 201 -5.56 8.60 13.58
N ILE A 202 -4.47 8.16 12.94
CA ILE A 202 -3.28 7.62 13.60
C ILE A 202 -2.72 8.61 14.62
N SER A 203 -2.73 9.92 14.33
CA SER A 203 -2.24 10.95 15.26
C SER A 203 -3.02 11.02 16.59
N THR A 204 -4.19 10.39 16.67
CA THR A 204 -5.04 10.38 17.87
C THR A 204 -4.84 9.15 18.75
N LEU A 205 -4.03 8.19 18.32
CA LEU A 205 -3.79 6.91 19.00
C LEU A 205 -2.79 7.08 20.15
N GLN A 206 -2.92 6.25 21.17
CA GLN A 206 -1.94 6.16 22.27
C GLN A 206 -0.61 5.59 21.79
N HIS A 207 -0.66 4.63 20.86
CA HIS A 207 0.51 3.99 20.26
C HIS A 207 0.77 4.47 18.83
N ALA A 208 0.58 5.78 18.58
CA ALA A 208 0.70 6.35 17.25
C ALA A 208 2.05 6.07 16.58
N ASP A 209 3.14 5.89 17.33
CA ASP A 209 4.47 5.53 16.86
C ASP A 209 4.54 4.11 16.26
N LEU A 210 3.73 3.18 16.75
CA LEU A 210 3.63 1.80 16.25
C LEU A 210 2.69 1.64 15.05
N VAL A 211 1.97 2.70 14.66
CA VAL A 211 0.97 2.66 13.60
C VAL A 211 1.35 3.59 12.45
N GLY A 212 1.26 3.04 11.24
CA GLY A 212 1.42 3.73 9.96
C GLY A 212 0.32 3.33 8.99
N VAL A 213 0.55 3.54 7.70
CA VAL A 213 -0.39 3.23 6.62
C VAL A 213 0.12 2.12 5.70
N ASN A 214 -0.81 1.40 5.11
CA ASN A 214 -0.66 0.48 3.97
C ASN A 214 -1.50 1.01 2.79
N PRO A 215 -1.02 2.02 2.04
CA PRO A 215 -1.78 2.58 0.93
C PRO A 215 -1.73 1.68 -0.30
N GLU A 216 -2.87 1.57 -0.99
CA GLU A 216 -2.99 0.84 -2.24
C GLU A 216 -3.19 1.79 -3.43
N VAL A 217 -2.55 1.50 -4.56
CA VAL A 217 -2.66 2.28 -5.80
C VAL A 217 -4.13 2.46 -6.21
N GLY A 218 -4.89 1.37 -6.28
CA GLY A 218 -6.27 1.37 -6.72
C GLY A 218 -7.17 2.21 -5.82
N HIS A 219 -7.02 2.10 -4.50
CA HIS A 219 -7.86 2.78 -3.52
C HIS A 219 -7.84 4.31 -3.64
N GLU A 220 -6.67 4.93 -3.76
CA GLU A 220 -6.58 6.39 -3.94
C GLU A 220 -7.08 6.80 -5.34
N GLN A 221 -6.83 5.99 -6.37
CA GLN A 221 -7.29 6.23 -7.74
C GLN A 221 -8.82 6.08 -7.89
N MET A 222 -9.47 5.26 -7.07
CA MET A 222 -10.94 5.17 -6.95
C MET A 222 -11.55 6.48 -6.46
N ALA A 223 -10.80 7.31 -5.73
CA ALA A 223 -11.21 8.66 -5.31
C ALA A 223 -10.75 9.76 -6.28
N GLY A 224 -10.11 9.39 -7.41
CA GLY A 224 -9.53 10.34 -8.36
C GLY A 224 -8.32 11.09 -7.82
N LEU A 225 -7.67 10.57 -6.78
CA LEU A 225 -6.49 11.18 -6.17
C LEU A 225 -5.20 10.75 -6.87
N ASN A 226 -4.16 11.57 -6.74
CA ASN A 226 -2.82 11.22 -7.18
C ASN A 226 -2.12 10.38 -6.10
N TYR A 227 -1.99 9.08 -6.37
CA TYR A 227 -1.36 8.13 -5.46
C TYR A 227 0.07 8.52 -5.07
N THR A 228 0.90 8.92 -6.04
CA THR A 228 2.30 9.31 -5.80
C THR A 228 2.40 10.47 -4.81
N HIS A 229 1.50 11.45 -4.88
CA HIS A 229 1.47 12.57 -3.92
C HIS A 229 1.09 12.10 -2.51
N GLY A 230 0.10 11.20 -2.40
CA GLY A 230 -0.28 10.59 -1.13
C GLY A 230 0.86 9.78 -0.48
N ILE A 231 1.61 9.02 -1.29
CA ILE A 231 2.81 8.30 -0.84
C ILE A 231 3.89 9.27 -0.37
N ALA A 232 4.13 10.36 -1.10
CA ALA A 232 5.11 11.38 -0.69
C ALA A 232 4.75 11.99 0.68
N GLN A 233 3.45 12.24 0.95
CA GLN A 233 3.00 12.70 2.27
C GLN A 233 3.24 11.63 3.35
N ALA A 234 2.91 10.37 3.08
CA ALA A 234 3.12 9.27 4.04
C ALA A 234 4.61 9.07 4.36
N LEU A 235 5.50 9.21 3.36
CA LEU A 235 6.95 9.20 3.54
C LEU A 235 7.41 10.39 4.38
N TRP A 236 6.94 11.61 4.06
CA TRP A 236 7.28 12.83 4.79
C TRP A 236 6.93 12.75 6.28
N GLN A 237 5.86 12.04 6.65
CA GLN A 237 5.45 11.84 8.04
C GLN A 237 6.07 10.61 8.70
N GLY A 238 6.90 9.85 7.99
CA GLY A 238 7.48 8.59 8.48
C GLY A 238 6.42 7.52 8.76
N LYS A 239 5.30 7.53 8.01
CA LYS A 239 4.14 6.65 8.22
C LYS A 239 3.92 5.60 7.13
N LEU A 240 4.70 5.60 6.05
CA LEU A 240 4.64 4.52 5.05
C LEU A 240 5.27 3.23 5.59
N PHE A 241 4.46 2.38 6.24
CA PHE A 241 4.94 1.16 6.90
C PHE A 241 4.89 -0.07 6.01
N HIS A 242 3.95 -0.06 5.05
CA HIS A 242 3.79 -1.04 3.98
C HIS A 242 3.20 -0.33 2.76
N ILE A 243 3.09 -1.02 1.62
CA ILE A 243 2.49 -0.48 0.41
C ILE A 243 1.91 -1.62 -0.43
N ASP A 244 0.74 -1.40 -1.03
CA ASP A 244 0.11 -2.34 -1.95
C ASP A 244 0.08 -1.77 -3.38
N LEU A 245 0.60 -2.56 -4.31
CA LEU A 245 0.85 -2.17 -5.70
C LEU A 245 -0.08 -2.95 -6.64
N ASN A 246 -0.93 -2.22 -7.35
CA ASN A 246 -1.81 -2.77 -8.39
C ASN A 246 -2.12 -1.69 -9.45
N GLY A 247 -3.18 -1.88 -10.22
CA GLY A 247 -3.62 -0.93 -11.23
C GLY A 247 -5.13 -0.71 -11.22
N GLN A 248 -5.52 0.54 -11.48
CA GLN A 248 -6.91 0.97 -11.56
C GLN A 248 -7.09 1.96 -12.72
N HIS A 249 -8.27 1.97 -13.35
CA HIS A 249 -8.65 2.99 -14.32
C HIS A 249 -9.66 3.98 -13.73
N GLY A 250 -9.19 4.83 -12.82
CA GLY A 250 -9.94 5.93 -12.22
C GLY A 250 -11.12 5.49 -11.34
N ILE A 251 -12.16 6.32 -11.31
CA ILE A 251 -13.30 6.20 -10.37
C ILE A 251 -14.30 5.15 -10.89
N LYS A 252 -14.20 3.92 -10.38
CA LYS A 252 -15.11 2.79 -10.62
C LYS A 252 -14.88 1.72 -9.54
N TYR A 253 -15.49 0.54 -9.70
CA TYR A 253 -15.18 -0.64 -8.87
C TYR A 253 -13.68 -0.90 -8.82
N ASP A 254 -13.23 -1.51 -7.74
CA ASP A 254 -11.84 -1.87 -7.55
C ASP A 254 -11.44 -3.00 -8.51
N GLN A 255 -10.54 -2.68 -9.45
CA GLN A 255 -10.20 -3.58 -10.54
C GLN A 255 -9.07 -4.55 -10.19
N ASP A 256 -8.23 -4.21 -9.21
CA ASP A 256 -7.07 -5.02 -8.81
C ASP A 256 -6.17 -5.43 -9.99
N LEU A 257 -5.91 -4.55 -10.97
CA LEU A 257 -5.10 -4.93 -12.13
C LEU A 257 -3.64 -5.15 -11.73
N VAL A 258 -2.88 -5.83 -12.60
CA VAL A 258 -1.41 -5.88 -12.49
C VAL A 258 -0.85 -4.45 -12.35
N PHE A 259 0.14 -4.27 -11.47
CA PHE A 259 0.80 -3.00 -11.26
C PHE A 259 1.28 -2.38 -12.58
N GLY A 260 0.93 -1.10 -12.78
CA GLY A 260 1.23 -0.35 -14.00
C GLY A 260 0.30 -0.60 -15.19
N HIS A 261 -0.69 -1.51 -15.09
CA HIS A 261 -1.68 -1.73 -16.15
C HIS A 261 -2.92 -0.81 -16.04
N GLY A 262 -2.94 0.07 -15.02
CA GLY A 262 -3.89 1.16 -14.86
C GLY A 262 -3.34 2.49 -15.40
N ASP A 263 -3.12 3.47 -14.51
CA ASP A 263 -2.37 4.70 -14.81
C ASP A 263 -0.85 4.45 -14.78
N VAL A 264 -0.28 4.22 -15.96
CA VAL A 264 1.16 3.92 -16.13
C VAL A 264 2.07 5.12 -15.81
N LEU A 265 1.61 6.37 -16.00
CA LEU A 265 2.40 7.55 -15.70
C LEU A 265 2.51 7.75 -14.18
N SER A 266 1.41 7.54 -13.46
CA SER A 266 1.43 7.51 -11.99
C SER A 266 2.27 6.34 -11.46
N ALA A 267 2.22 5.15 -12.09
CA ALA A 267 3.06 4.02 -11.71
C ALA A 267 4.56 4.34 -11.89
N PHE A 268 4.94 4.97 -13.01
CA PHE A 268 6.31 5.43 -13.26
C PHE A 268 6.79 6.41 -12.18
N ALA A 269 6.00 7.46 -11.91
CA ALA A 269 6.33 8.46 -10.89
C ALA A 269 6.40 7.86 -9.48
N THR A 270 5.57 6.86 -9.18
CA THR A 270 5.60 6.12 -7.91
C THR A 270 6.89 5.33 -7.75
N VAL A 271 7.32 4.59 -8.79
CA VAL A 271 8.60 3.85 -8.72
C VAL A 271 9.78 4.81 -8.60
N ASP A 272 9.78 5.91 -9.35
CA ASP A 272 10.79 6.97 -9.22
C ASP A 272 10.85 7.53 -7.78
N LEU A 273 9.71 7.82 -7.16
CA LEU A 273 9.65 8.28 -5.77
C LEU A 273 10.21 7.23 -4.78
N LEU A 274 9.82 5.96 -4.91
CA LEU A 274 10.25 4.91 -3.98
C LEU A 274 11.74 4.61 -4.07
N GLU A 275 12.31 4.66 -5.28
CA GLU A 275 13.70 4.29 -5.55
C GLU A 275 14.68 5.48 -5.52
N HIS A 276 14.20 6.71 -5.77
CA HIS A 276 15.03 7.91 -5.91
C HIS A 276 14.55 9.13 -5.11
N GLY A 277 13.45 9.02 -4.36
CA GLY A 277 12.91 10.13 -3.56
C GLY A 277 13.56 10.32 -2.18
N GLY A 278 14.52 9.45 -1.81
CA GLY A 278 15.21 9.50 -0.53
C GLY A 278 16.39 10.49 -0.51
N PRO A 279 17.06 10.63 0.64
CA PRO A 279 18.24 11.49 0.77
C PRO A 279 19.29 11.17 -0.30
N ASN A 280 19.86 12.22 -0.92
CA ASN A 280 20.88 12.11 -1.97
C ASN A 280 20.45 11.29 -3.22
N GLY A 281 19.14 11.15 -3.48
CA GLY A 281 18.62 10.43 -4.65
C GLY A 281 18.60 8.90 -4.51
N GLY A 282 18.74 8.39 -3.28
CA GLY A 282 18.59 6.97 -2.96
C GLY A 282 17.13 6.55 -2.70
N PRO A 283 16.90 5.28 -2.32
CA PRO A 283 15.58 4.77 -1.99
C PRO A 283 14.92 5.55 -0.85
N ALA A 284 13.65 5.90 -1.04
CA ALA A 284 12.82 6.53 -0.01
C ALA A 284 12.12 5.49 0.89
N TYR A 285 12.02 4.24 0.42
CA TYR A 285 11.27 3.17 1.07
C TYR A 285 12.01 1.85 0.99
N ASP A 286 12.17 1.18 2.14
CA ASP A 286 12.90 -0.08 2.26
C ASP A 286 11.98 -1.29 2.49
N GLY A 287 10.66 -1.08 2.66
CA GLY A 287 9.74 -2.19 2.94
C GLY A 287 9.47 -3.07 1.71
N PRO A 288 8.61 -4.09 1.87
CA PRO A 288 8.19 -4.95 0.76
C PRO A 288 7.50 -4.15 -0.35
N ARG A 289 7.73 -4.57 -1.61
CA ARG A 289 6.92 -4.16 -2.76
C ARG A 289 5.83 -5.23 -2.92
N HIS A 290 4.75 -5.06 -2.16
CA HIS A 290 3.68 -6.05 -2.13
C HIS A 290 2.69 -5.79 -3.26
N PHE A 291 2.33 -6.84 -4.00
CA PHE A 291 1.33 -6.77 -5.05
C PHE A 291 0.02 -7.33 -4.53
N ASP A 292 -0.91 -6.46 -4.16
CA ASP A 292 -2.31 -6.82 -3.90
C ASP A 292 -3.14 -6.61 -5.16
N TYR A 293 -3.23 -7.66 -5.98
CA TYR A 293 -3.88 -7.63 -7.28
C TYR A 293 -4.68 -8.91 -7.52
N LYS A 294 -5.43 -8.95 -8.62
CA LYS A 294 -6.19 -10.14 -9.05
C LYS A 294 -5.85 -10.50 -10.50
N PRO A 295 -5.44 -11.76 -10.78
CA PRO A 295 -5.37 -12.26 -12.15
C PRO A 295 -6.73 -12.14 -12.82
N LEU A 296 -6.78 -11.62 -14.05
CA LEU A 296 -8.05 -11.33 -14.74
C LEU A 296 -8.94 -12.57 -14.77
N ARG A 297 -10.26 -12.37 -14.64
CA ARG A 297 -11.24 -13.47 -14.62
C ARG A 297 -11.19 -14.38 -15.86
N THR A 298 -10.71 -13.85 -16.97
CA THR A 298 -10.54 -14.53 -18.27
C THR A 298 -9.41 -15.55 -18.28
N GLU A 299 -8.47 -15.47 -17.34
CA GLU A 299 -7.27 -16.30 -17.34
C GLU A 299 -7.49 -17.67 -16.70
N ASP A 300 -6.76 -18.67 -17.20
CA ASP A 300 -6.56 -19.95 -16.53
C ASP A 300 -5.36 -19.86 -15.54
N LEU A 301 -4.93 -21.00 -14.98
CA LEU A 301 -3.79 -21.02 -14.06
C LEU A 301 -2.46 -20.60 -14.72
N THR A 302 -2.33 -20.72 -16.04
CA THR A 302 -1.14 -20.22 -16.77
C THR A 302 -1.12 -18.70 -16.68
N GLY A 303 -2.23 -18.05 -17.03
CA GLY A 303 -2.35 -16.60 -16.97
C GLY A 303 -2.27 -16.02 -15.55
N VAL A 304 -2.63 -16.80 -14.52
CA VAL A 304 -2.37 -16.45 -13.11
C VAL A 304 -0.87 -16.23 -12.88
N TRP A 305 -0.03 -17.21 -13.22
CA TRP A 305 1.41 -17.11 -13.01
C TRP A 305 2.08 -16.08 -13.95
N GLU A 306 1.57 -15.91 -15.17
CA GLU A 306 2.02 -14.85 -16.08
C GLU A 306 1.74 -13.46 -15.50
N SER A 307 0.56 -13.25 -14.92
CA SER A 307 0.20 -11.97 -14.29
C SER A 307 1.00 -11.68 -13.02
N ALA A 308 1.37 -12.71 -12.24
CA ALA A 308 2.26 -12.54 -11.08
C ALA A 308 3.67 -12.11 -11.53
N ALA A 309 4.21 -12.75 -12.57
CA ALA A 309 5.47 -12.35 -13.18
C ALA A 309 5.40 -10.94 -13.79
N ALA A 310 4.26 -10.57 -14.38
CA ALA A 310 4.05 -9.26 -14.98
C ALA A 310 4.18 -8.12 -13.96
N ASN A 311 3.65 -8.28 -12.74
CA ASN A 311 3.78 -7.30 -11.67
C ASN A 311 5.26 -6.95 -11.38
N MET A 312 6.09 -7.97 -11.10
CA MET A 312 7.52 -7.80 -10.83
C MET A 312 8.25 -7.21 -12.04
N ARG A 313 7.96 -7.72 -13.24
CA ARG A 313 8.59 -7.24 -14.48
C ARG A 313 8.25 -5.78 -14.74
N THR A 314 7.00 -5.37 -14.58
CA THR A 314 6.58 -3.98 -14.76
C THR A 314 7.30 -3.08 -13.77
N TYR A 315 7.39 -3.46 -12.49
CA TYR A 315 8.14 -2.68 -11.50
C TYR A 315 9.61 -2.50 -11.91
N LEU A 316 10.29 -3.59 -12.28
CA LEU A 316 11.70 -3.55 -12.69
C LEU A 316 11.93 -2.72 -13.96
N LEU A 317 11.01 -2.80 -14.94
CA LEU A 317 11.08 -1.95 -16.14
C LEU A 317 10.94 -0.48 -15.74
N LEU A 318 9.95 -0.12 -14.94
CA LEU A 318 9.75 1.26 -14.48
C LEU A 318 10.96 1.76 -13.67
N LYS A 319 11.54 0.93 -12.81
CA LYS A 319 12.75 1.23 -12.02
C LYS A 319 13.94 1.54 -12.93
N GLU A 320 14.16 0.74 -13.97
CA GLU A 320 15.21 0.98 -14.97
C GLU A 320 15.00 2.34 -15.68
N ARG A 321 13.77 2.66 -16.08
CA ARG A 321 13.47 3.93 -16.77
C ARG A 321 13.57 5.13 -15.82
N ALA A 322 13.19 4.97 -14.55
CA ALA A 322 13.30 6.02 -13.55
C ALA A 322 14.77 6.36 -13.27
N ALA A 323 15.63 5.33 -13.15
CA ALA A 323 17.07 5.52 -13.00
C ALA A 323 17.69 6.24 -14.21
N ALA A 324 17.30 5.85 -15.44
CA ALA A 324 17.76 6.52 -16.66
C ALA A 324 17.27 7.98 -16.73
N PHE A 325 16.01 8.23 -16.39
CA PHE A 325 15.43 9.57 -16.30
C PHE A 325 16.23 10.46 -15.33
N ARG A 326 16.53 9.96 -14.13
CA ARG A 326 17.31 10.71 -13.13
C ARG A 326 18.78 10.90 -13.54
N ALA A 327 19.35 10.01 -14.34
CA ALA A 327 20.73 10.10 -14.79
C ALA A 327 20.92 11.01 -16.03
N ASP A 328 19.86 11.29 -16.80
CA ASP A 328 19.93 12.07 -18.03
C ASP A 328 20.31 13.55 -17.76
N PRO A 329 21.44 14.05 -18.30
CA PRO A 329 21.84 15.44 -18.14
C PRO A 329 20.79 16.46 -18.64
N GLU A 330 20.02 16.14 -19.69
CA GLU A 330 18.95 17.02 -20.17
C GLU A 330 17.78 17.09 -19.19
N VAL A 331 17.52 16.00 -18.46
CA VAL A 331 16.53 16.00 -17.37
C VAL A 331 17.04 16.85 -16.20
N GLN A 332 18.31 16.70 -15.83
CA GLN A 332 18.92 17.52 -14.77
C GLN A 332 18.90 19.02 -15.10
N GLU A 333 19.22 19.37 -16.35
CA GLU A 333 19.08 20.73 -16.86
C GLU A 333 17.63 21.21 -16.79
N ALA A 334 16.67 20.40 -17.27
CA ALA A 334 15.26 20.77 -17.24
C ALA A 334 14.72 20.97 -15.81
N LEU A 335 15.16 20.16 -14.85
CA LEU A 335 14.82 20.30 -13.43
C LEU A 335 15.41 21.58 -12.81
N ALA A 336 16.66 21.90 -13.14
CA ALA A 336 17.33 23.13 -12.70
C ALA A 336 16.66 24.37 -13.30
N ASP A 337 16.37 24.37 -14.61
CA ASP A 337 15.65 25.45 -15.29
C ASP A 337 14.28 25.73 -14.67
N ALA A 338 13.59 24.67 -14.22
CA ALA A 338 12.30 24.77 -13.56
C ALA A 338 12.39 25.16 -12.08
N ALA A 339 13.60 25.30 -11.53
CA ALA A 339 13.88 25.54 -10.12
C ALA A 339 13.34 24.45 -9.17
N VAL A 340 13.23 23.20 -9.63
CA VAL A 340 12.75 22.09 -8.79
C VAL A 340 13.61 21.88 -7.53
N PRO A 341 14.96 21.88 -7.62
CA PRO A 341 15.81 21.71 -6.43
C PRO A 341 15.73 22.88 -5.43
N GLU A 342 15.38 24.10 -5.88
CA GLU A 342 15.32 25.28 -5.01
C GLU A 342 14.25 25.13 -3.92
N LEU A 343 13.19 24.35 -4.17
CA LEU A 343 12.13 24.07 -3.20
C LEU A 343 12.65 23.38 -1.92
N ALA A 344 13.81 22.73 -1.97
CA ALA A 344 14.45 22.13 -0.80
C ALA A 344 15.10 23.16 0.13
N THR A 345 15.27 24.41 -0.32
CA THR A 345 15.87 25.49 0.46
C THR A 345 14.81 26.09 1.39
N PRO A 346 15.06 26.19 2.71
CA PRO A 346 14.12 26.82 3.63
C PRO A 346 13.87 28.27 3.24
N THR A 347 12.61 28.69 3.15
CA THR A 347 12.24 30.06 2.75
C THR A 347 12.87 31.15 3.62
N LEU A 348 13.07 30.89 4.91
CA LEU A 348 13.69 31.85 5.84
C LEU A 348 15.21 31.63 6.01
N GLU A 349 15.76 30.50 5.55
CA GLU A 349 17.18 30.13 5.71
C GLU A 349 17.77 30.38 7.13
N GLY A 350 16.96 30.17 8.18
CA GLY A 350 17.35 30.40 9.58
C GLY A 350 17.14 31.82 10.10
N GLY A 351 16.68 32.74 9.25
CA GLY A 351 16.20 34.07 9.62
C GLY A 351 14.83 34.08 10.28
N SER A 352 14.46 35.22 10.86
CA SER A 352 13.19 35.42 11.56
C SER A 352 12.09 35.98 10.65
N TYR A 353 10.83 35.89 11.08
CA TYR A 353 9.74 36.51 10.31
C TYR A 353 9.83 38.05 10.34
N GLU A 354 10.44 38.64 11.37
CA GLU A 354 10.71 40.07 11.44
C GLU A 354 11.76 40.51 10.41
N GLU A 355 12.79 39.69 10.16
CA GLU A 355 13.77 39.94 9.11
C GLU A 355 13.11 39.89 7.72
N LEU A 356 12.24 38.90 7.47
CA LEU A 356 11.46 38.82 6.24
C LEU A 356 10.54 40.04 6.06
N LEU A 357 9.90 40.53 7.13
CA LEU A 357 9.07 41.74 7.08
C LEU A 357 9.88 43.02 6.82
N ALA A 358 11.13 43.06 7.27
CA ALA A 358 12.03 44.19 7.04
C ALA A 358 12.71 44.12 5.66
N ASP A 359 12.76 42.95 5.03
CA ASP A 359 13.33 42.75 3.71
C ASP A 359 12.39 43.28 2.62
N ARG A 360 12.66 44.51 2.20
CA ARG A 360 11.93 45.15 1.12
C ARG A 360 12.03 44.39 -0.21
N ALA A 361 13.10 43.63 -0.44
CA ALA A 361 13.25 42.85 -1.67
C ALA A 361 12.27 41.67 -1.73
N ALA A 362 11.69 41.26 -0.61
CA ALA A 362 10.67 40.22 -0.54
C ALA A 362 9.25 40.74 -0.82
N PHE A 363 9.02 42.07 -0.81
CA PHE A 363 7.71 42.64 -1.09
C PHE A 363 7.74 44.02 -1.77
N GLU A 364 8.12 45.10 -1.08
CA GLU A 364 7.97 46.48 -1.59
C GLU A 364 8.76 46.75 -2.86
N ASP A 365 9.94 46.15 -2.98
CA ASP A 365 10.85 46.28 -4.11
C ASP A 365 10.92 44.98 -4.95
N PHE A 366 10.05 44.00 -4.67
CA PHE A 366 9.98 42.73 -5.43
C PHE A 366 9.27 42.94 -6.77
N ASP A 367 9.95 42.63 -7.88
CA ASP A 367 9.36 42.69 -9.22
C ASP A 367 8.52 41.45 -9.52
N ALA A 368 7.28 41.46 -9.03
CA ALA A 368 6.33 40.37 -9.23
C ALA A 368 5.96 40.13 -10.71
N GLU A 369 6.00 41.16 -11.56
CA GLU A 369 5.69 41.04 -12.99
C GLU A 369 6.82 40.31 -13.73
N ALA A 370 8.09 40.69 -13.47
CA ALA A 370 9.22 39.96 -14.03
C ALA A 370 9.29 38.52 -13.52
N ALA A 371 9.03 38.30 -12.22
CA ALA A 371 8.98 36.95 -11.64
C ALA A 371 7.84 36.10 -12.23
N GLY A 372 6.66 36.69 -12.43
CA GLY A 372 5.50 36.04 -13.04
C GLY A 372 5.68 35.69 -14.52
N ALA A 373 6.55 36.40 -15.24
CA ALA A 373 6.90 36.10 -16.62
C ALA A 373 7.88 34.92 -16.78
N ARG A 374 8.44 34.39 -15.67
CA ARG A 374 9.38 33.26 -15.70
C ARG A 374 8.71 32.01 -16.29
N ARG A 375 9.41 31.33 -17.22
CA ARG A 375 8.99 30.03 -17.76
C ARG A 375 9.07 28.96 -16.66
N GLY A 376 7.98 28.23 -16.42
CA GLY A 376 7.93 27.15 -15.43
C GLY A 376 8.57 25.81 -15.84
N GLY A 377 8.83 25.57 -17.12
CA GLY A 377 9.60 24.40 -17.60
C GLY A 377 8.93 23.01 -17.51
N GLN A 378 7.81 22.87 -16.80
CA GLN A 378 7.20 21.58 -16.45
C GLN A 378 6.81 20.69 -17.65
N VAL A 379 6.33 21.26 -18.76
CA VAL A 379 6.00 20.48 -19.97
C VAL A 379 7.24 19.79 -20.55
N ARG A 380 8.41 20.43 -20.51
CA ARG A 380 9.68 19.83 -20.95
C ARG A 380 10.02 18.61 -20.08
N ILE A 381 9.93 18.78 -18.75
CA ILE A 381 10.20 17.69 -17.79
C ILE A 381 9.24 16.52 -18.02
N SER A 382 7.93 16.81 -18.14
CA SER A 382 6.92 15.78 -18.37
C SER A 382 7.15 15.03 -19.68
N GLN A 383 7.52 15.73 -20.76
CA GLN A 383 7.79 15.11 -22.05
C GLN A 383 9.04 14.21 -21.98
N LEU A 384 10.12 14.67 -21.33
CA LEU A 384 11.32 13.85 -21.11
C LEU A 384 11.01 12.59 -20.31
N ALA A 385 10.19 12.69 -19.26
CA ALA A 385 9.75 11.53 -18.48
C ALA A 385 8.97 10.51 -19.34
N VAL A 386 8.07 10.98 -20.21
CA VAL A 386 7.35 10.11 -21.16
C VAL A 386 8.31 9.45 -22.15
N GLU A 387 9.27 10.19 -22.70
CA GLU A 387 10.25 9.63 -23.63
C GLU A 387 11.13 8.57 -22.97
N HIS A 388 11.58 8.78 -21.73
CA HIS A 388 12.28 7.76 -20.94
C HIS A 388 11.41 6.54 -20.69
N LEU A 389 10.17 6.73 -20.25
CA LEU A 389 9.22 5.64 -20.02
C LEU A 389 9.01 4.78 -21.29
N LEU A 390 8.85 5.43 -22.45
CA LEU A 390 8.64 4.76 -23.73
C LEU A 390 9.93 4.20 -24.35
N GLY A 391 11.10 4.41 -23.73
CA GLY A 391 12.40 3.99 -24.25
C GLY A 391 12.82 4.74 -25.51
N ALA A 392 12.34 5.97 -25.70
CA ALA A 392 12.71 6.86 -26.79
C ALA A 392 14.00 7.65 -26.50
N ARG A 393 14.57 7.52 -25.30
CA ARG A 393 15.86 8.06 -24.86
C ARG A 393 16.71 6.94 -24.24
N GLY A 394 18.03 7.06 -24.36
CA GLY A 394 19.00 6.04 -23.94
C GLY A 394 20.17 6.62 -23.17
#